data_AF-A0A6J8CJC2-F1
#
_entry.id   AF-A0A6J8CJC2-F1
#
_cell.length_a   1.000
_cell.length_b   1.000
_cell.length_c   1.000
_cell.angle_alpha   90.00
_cell.angle_beta   90.00
_cell.angle_gamma   90.00
#
_symmetry.space_group_name_H-M   'P 1'
#
loop_
_entity.id
_entity.type
_entity.pdbx_description
1 polymer ?
#
loop_
_entity_poly.entity_id
_entity_poly.type
_entity_poly.pdbx_seq_one_letter_code
_entity_poly.pdbx_strand_id
1 'polypeptide(L)'
;MPLPQGQKKLSPPENEVYYNSNGSAPVKVDRLSYWLKGYNIKMYKYLVKGFKYGFDVGFRGSVHHNTVDNLLSAKTKPDIVRRKIQNEISANRFVGPFDSKPFTEMQLSPLCLAENKLPGTYRMIHHLSFPEGSSINDNIPHDKCSVQYASIQDAIELIKIVGRKRFCAKTHISSI
;
A
#
# COMPACT_ATOMS: atom_id res chain seq x y z
N MET A 1 -34.57 27.11 15.62
CA MET A 1 -33.34 27.74 15.08
C MET A 1 -32.97 27.06 13.78
N PRO A 2 -32.81 27.79 12.67
CA PRO A 2 -32.41 27.21 11.38
C PRO A 2 -30.91 26.87 11.37
N LEU A 3 -30.56 25.80 10.64
CA LEU A 3 -29.18 25.36 10.41
C LEU A 3 -28.42 26.38 9.54
N PRO A 4 -27.11 26.61 9.79
CA PRO A 4 -26.31 27.43 8.90
C PRO A 4 -26.14 26.72 7.54
N GLN A 5 -26.58 27.39 6.49
CA GLN A 5 -26.23 27.07 5.11
C GLN A 5 -24.76 27.47 4.87
N GLY A 6 -23.99 26.58 4.23
CA GLY A 6 -22.64 26.92 3.78
C GLY A 6 -21.56 25.89 4.06
N GLN A 7 -21.82 24.58 3.89
CA GLN A 7 -20.74 23.68 3.53
C GLN A 7 -20.72 23.56 2.02
N LYS A 8 -19.76 24.22 1.36
CA LYS A 8 -19.39 23.86 -0.01
C LYS A 8 -19.13 22.36 0.00
N LYS A 9 -19.96 21.58 -0.70
CA LYS A 9 -19.59 20.23 -1.13
C LYS A 9 -18.26 20.41 -1.87
N LEU A 10 -17.17 19.96 -1.26
CA LEU A 10 -15.93 19.77 -1.99
C LEU A 10 -16.25 18.73 -3.06
N SER A 11 -16.42 19.19 -4.30
CA SER A 11 -16.44 18.31 -5.45
C SER A 11 -15.10 17.55 -5.47
N PRO A 12 -15.11 16.25 -5.82
CA PRO A 12 -13.88 15.53 -6.10
C PRO A 12 -13.10 16.28 -7.20
N PRO A 13 -11.76 16.29 -7.16
CA PRO A 13 -10.97 16.87 -8.24
C PRO A 13 -11.32 16.19 -9.57
N GLU A 14 -11.53 16.99 -10.60
CA GLU A 14 -12.22 16.65 -11.87
C GLU A 14 -11.48 15.62 -12.76
N ASN A 15 -10.41 14.98 -12.30
CA ASN A 15 -9.55 14.12 -13.14
C ASN A 15 -9.21 12.73 -12.55
N GLU A 16 -9.89 12.26 -11.50
CA GLU A 16 -9.68 10.90 -10.99
C GLU A 16 -10.50 9.88 -11.82
N VAL A 17 -9.84 9.23 -12.79
CA VAL A 17 -10.37 8.02 -13.44
C VAL A 17 -10.32 6.88 -12.42
N TYR A 18 -11.41 6.67 -11.70
CA TYR A 18 -11.58 5.46 -10.89
C TYR A 18 -11.84 4.29 -11.83
N TYR A 19 -10.81 3.48 -12.09
CA TYR A 19 -11.06 2.12 -12.52
C TYR A 19 -11.89 1.45 -11.41
N ASN A 20 -13.06 0.90 -11.76
CA ASN A 20 -13.74 -0.12 -10.96
C ASN A 20 -12.86 -1.38 -10.95
N SER A 21 -11.69 -1.29 -10.32
CA SER A 21 -10.86 -2.44 -10.06
C SER A 21 -11.50 -3.15 -8.88
N ASN A 22 -11.83 -4.43 -9.06
CA ASN A 22 -12.24 -5.32 -7.98
C ASN A 22 -11.06 -5.63 -7.01
N GLY A 23 -10.07 -4.73 -6.91
CA GLY A 23 -8.96 -4.82 -5.98
C GLY A 23 -9.51 -4.77 -4.56
N SER A 24 -9.54 -5.91 -3.89
CA SER A 24 -10.07 -5.98 -2.52
C SER A 24 -8.92 -5.80 -1.55
N ALA A 25 -8.96 -4.73 -0.75
CA ALA A 25 -8.19 -4.73 0.49
C ALA A 25 -8.65 -5.94 1.34
N PRO A 26 -7.74 -6.68 2.00
CA PRO A 26 -8.12 -7.78 2.89
C PRO A 26 -8.87 -7.29 4.15
N VAL A 27 -8.85 -5.97 4.38
CA VAL A 27 -9.46 -5.33 5.54
C VAL A 27 -10.95 -5.12 5.33
N LYS A 28 -11.77 -5.73 6.19
CA LYS A 28 -13.22 -5.49 6.23
C LYS A 28 -13.51 -4.11 6.81
N VAL A 29 -13.67 -3.11 5.96
CA VAL A 29 -13.81 -1.69 6.35
C VAL A 29 -14.92 -1.45 7.37
N ASP A 30 -16.07 -2.12 7.24
CA ASP A 30 -17.18 -1.96 8.20
C ASP A 30 -16.82 -2.46 9.61
N ARG A 31 -16.06 -3.55 9.69
CA ARG A 31 -15.56 -4.08 10.97
C ARG A 31 -14.50 -3.16 11.55
N LEU A 32 -13.58 -2.68 10.71
CA LEU A 32 -12.58 -1.70 11.12
C LEU A 32 -13.24 -0.43 11.68
N SER A 33 -14.21 0.13 10.96
CA SER A 33 -14.98 1.30 11.38
C SER A 33 -15.67 1.08 12.73
N TYR A 34 -16.29 -0.09 12.94
CA TYR A 34 -16.89 -0.43 14.23
C TYR A 34 -15.85 -0.40 15.37
N TRP A 35 -14.69 -1.03 15.18
CA TRP A 35 -13.66 -1.14 16.21
C TRP A 35 -12.91 0.17 16.50
N LEU A 36 -12.85 1.08 15.53
CA LEU A 36 -12.20 2.38 15.70
C LEU A 36 -13.10 3.42 16.42
N LYS A 37 -14.33 3.07 16.82
CA LYS A 37 -15.18 3.97 17.61
C LYS A 37 -14.50 4.31 18.95
N GLY A 38 -14.45 5.60 19.29
CA GLY A 38 -13.81 6.10 20.52
C GLY A 38 -12.33 6.46 20.38
N TYR A 39 -11.69 6.10 19.26
CA TYR A 39 -10.34 6.59 18.93
C TYR A 39 -10.38 8.00 18.33
N ASN A 40 -9.20 8.60 18.15
CA ASN A 40 -9.06 9.92 17.55
C ASN A 40 -9.83 10.05 16.22
N ILE A 41 -10.75 11.02 16.15
CA ILE A 41 -11.68 11.18 15.03
C ILE A 41 -10.97 11.47 13.69
N LYS A 42 -9.83 12.17 13.70
CA LYS A 42 -9.06 12.45 12.47
C LYS A 42 -8.46 11.15 11.94
N MET A 43 -7.83 10.36 12.80
CA MET A 43 -7.25 9.06 12.44
C MET A 43 -8.33 8.06 11.98
N TYR A 44 -9.46 8.01 12.70
CA TYR A 44 -10.63 7.23 12.31
C TYR A 44 -11.04 7.51 10.85
N LYS A 45 -11.24 8.79 10.52
CA LYS A 45 -11.68 9.21 9.18
C LYS A 45 -10.63 8.88 8.12
N TYR A 46 -9.36 9.12 8.43
CA TYR A 46 -8.24 8.81 7.54
C TYR A 46 -8.18 7.33 7.19
N LEU A 47 -8.18 6.44 8.19
CA LEU A 47 -8.07 4.99 7.99
C LEU A 47 -9.27 4.42 7.24
N VAL A 48 -10.50 4.79 7.63
CA VAL A 48 -11.72 4.29 6.98
C VAL A 48 -11.78 4.75 5.52
N LYS A 49 -11.47 6.02 5.24
CA LYS A 49 -11.40 6.53 3.86
C LYS A 49 -10.31 5.80 3.07
N GLY A 50 -9.13 5.64 3.66
CA GLY A 50 -7.98 5.03 3.00
C GLY A 50 -8.18 3.57 2.64
N PHE A 51 -8.72 2.75 3.55
CA PHE A 51 -9.01 1.35 3.24
C PHE A 51 -10.19 1.18 2.27
N LYS A 52 -11.07 2.18 2.16
CA LYS A 52 -12.20 2.14 1.24
C LYS A 52 -11.85 2.61 -0.18
N TYR A 53 -10.98 3.61 -0.32
CA TYR A 53 -10.74 4.29 -1.59
C TYR A 53 -9.26 4.36 -1.98
N GLY A 54 -8.35 3.82 -1.17
CA GLY A 54 -6.90 3.91 -1.36
C GLY A 54 -6.24 5.01 -0.52
N PHE A 55 -4.92 4.89 -0.37
CA PHE A 55 -4.08 5.83 0.38
C PHE A 55 -3.21 6.65 -0.58
N ASP A 56 -3.04 7.95 -0.30
CA ASP A 56 -2.01 8.78 -0.95
C ASP A 56 -0.64 8.32 -0.46
N VAL A 57 0.15 7.73 -1.35
CA VAL A 57 1.52 7.26 -1.06
C VAL A 57 2.54 8.40 -0.97
N GLY A 58 2.13 9.63 -1.24
CA GLY A 58 2.94 10.82 -1.00
C GLY A 58 3.86 11.22 -2.15
N PHE A 59 3.69 10.66 -3.35
CA PHE A 59 4.45 11.07 -4.55
C PHE A 59 4.17 12.54 -4.88
N ARG A 60 5.23 13.33 -5.09
CA ARG A 60 5.18 14.76 -5.42
C ARG A 60 6.01 15.13 -6.65
N GLY A 61 6.52 14.13 -7.37
CA GLY A 61 7.23 14.32 -8.64
C GLY A 61 6.29 14.57 -9.80
N SER A 62 6.88 14.82 -10.97
CA SER A 62 6.15 14.76 -12.24
C SER A 62 6.05 13.30 -12.69
N VAL A 63 4.88 12.87 -13.16
CA VAL A 63 4.76 11.54 -13.77
C VAL A 63 5.48 11.58 -15.11
N HIS A 64 6.56 10.82 -15.22
CA HIS A 64 7.28 10.65 -16.48
C HIS A 64 6.90 9.30 -17.09
N HIS A 65 6.44 9.33 -18.34
CA HIS A 65 6.33 8.10 -19.11
C HIS A 65 7.72 7.49 -19.34
N ASN A 66 7.87 6.22 -18.95
CA ASN A 66 9.03 5.42 -19.32
C ASN A 66 8.60 4.05 -19.84
N THR A 67 9.48 3.46 -20.64
CA THR A 67 9.45 2.05 -20.99
C THR A 67 10.70 1.42 -20.40
N VAL A 68 10.53 0.32 -19.67
CA VAL A 68 11.64 -0.33 -18.96
C VAL A 68 11.56 -1.84 -19.14
N ASP A 69 12.74 -2.43 -19.31
CA ASP A 69 12.92 -3.87 -19.35
C ASP A 69 13.06 -4.46 -17.94
N ASN A 70 12.48 -5.64 -17.72
CA ASN A 70 12.71 -6.40 -16.49
C ASN A 70 14.19 -6.76 -16.31
N LEU A 71 14.64 -6.87 -15.07
CA LEU A 71 16.02 -7.26 -14.77
C LEU A 71 16.30 -8.70 -15.21
N LEU A 72 17.58 -9.02 -15.42
CA LEU A 72 18.03 -10.33 -15.90
C LEU A 72 17.49 -11.49 -15.04
N SER A 73 17.37 -11.31 -13.73
CA SER A 73 16.84 -12.35 -12.83
C SER A 73 15.38 -12.71 -13.09
N ALA A 74 14.56 -11.76 -13.52
CA ALA A 74 13.18 -12.00 -13.93
C ALA A 74 13.13 -12.56 -15.37
N LYS A 75 13.93 -12.01 -16.29
CA LYS A 75 14.00 -12.47 -17.70
C LYS A 75 14.45 -13.92 -17.83
N THR A 76 15.37 -14.38 -16.99
CA THR A 76 15.90 -15.75 -17.01
C THR A 76 14.96 -16.79 -16.39
N LYS A 77 13.93 -16.37 -15.64
CA LYS A 77 12.97 -17.27 -14.98
C LYS A 77 11.52 -16.82 -15.24
N PRO A 78 11.09 -16.73 -16.50
CA PRO A 78 9.80 -16.14 -16.87
C PRO A 78 8.61 -16.90 -16.30
N ASP A 79 8.71 -18.23 -16.17
CA ASP A 79 7.60 -19.05 -15.63
C ASP A 79 7.33 -18.76 -14.15
N ILE A 80 8.38 -18.47 -13.38
CA ILE A 80 8.24 -18.09 -11.97
C ILE A 80 7.55 -16.73 -11.87
N VAL A 81 7.93 -15.77 -12.70
CA VAL A 81 7.32 -14.44 -12.77
C VAL A 81 5.85 -14.57 -13.16
N ARG A 82 5.53 -15.28 -14.25
CA ARG A 82 4.17 -15.50 -14.73
C ARG A 82 3.28 -16.11 -13.66
N ARG A 83 3.74 -17.18 -13.01
CA ARG A 83 3.00 -17.84 -11.91
C ARG A 83 2.74 -16.88 -10.75
N LYS A 84 3.73 -16.06 -10.36
CA LYS A 84 3.55 -15.08 -9.28
C LYS A 84 2.53 -14.01 -9.64
N ILE A 85 2.62 -13.44 -10.84
CA ILE A 85 1.64 -12.46 -11.33
C ILE A 85 0.24 -13.08 -11.36
N GLN A 86 0.11 -14.32 -11.86
CA GLN A 86 -1.18 -15.00 -11.89
C GLN A 86 -1.75 -15.20 -10.48
N ASN A 87 -0.92 -15.56 -9.50
CA ASN A 87 -1.37 -15.69 -8.11
C ASN A 87 -1.87 -14.35 -7.54
N GLU A 88 -1.18 -13.24 -7.83
CA GLU A 88 -1.60 -11.90 -7.40
C GLU A 88 -2.90 -11.44 -8.07
N ILE A 89 -3.09 -11.77 -9.35
CA ILE A 89 -4.33 -11.51 -10.09
C ILE A 89 -5.48 -12.36 -9.52
N SER A 90 -5.27 -13.66 -9.35
CA SER A 90 -6.28 -14.57 -8.77
C SER A 90 -6.66 -14.18 -7.34
N ALA A 91 -5.77 -13.50 -6.61
CA ALA A 91 -6.02 -12.96 -5.28
C ALA A 91 -6.65 -11.55 -5.30
N ASN A 92 -7.00 -11.01 -6.47
CA ASN A 92 -7.50 -9.64 -6.66
C ASN A 92 -6.60 -8.56 -6.06
N ARG A 93 -5.27 -8.79 -6.04
CA ARG A 93 -4.29 -7.79 -5.59
C ARG A 93 -3.74 -6.98 -6.74
N PHE A 94 -3.60 -7.62 -7.90
CA PHE A 94 -3.22 -6.95 -9.15
C PHE A 94 -4.42 -6.85 -10.09
N VAL A 95 -4.45 -5.77 -10.87
CA VAL A 95 -5.41 -5.55 -11.95
C VAL A 95 -4.68 -5.82 -13.27
N GLY A 96 -5.34 -6.53 -14.17
CA GLY A 96 -4.80 -6.94 -15.46
C GLY A 96 -4.90 -8.46 -15.68
N PRO A 97 -4.20 -9.00 -16.69
CA PRO A 97 -3.39 -8.27 -17.68
C PRO A 97 -4.25 -7.27 -18.47
N PHE A 98 -3.63 -6.20 -18.96
CA PHE A 98 -4.30 -5.23 -19.81
C PHE A 98 -3.91 -5.48 -21.27
N ASP A 99 -4.89 -5.48 -22.18
CA ASP A 99 -4.65 -5.65 -23.61
C ASP A 99 -3.93 -4.45 -24.24
N SER A 100 -4.08 -3.28 -23.61
CA SER A 100 -3.41 -2.04 -23.97
C SER A 100 -3.05 -1.23 -22.72
N LYS A 101 -2.22 -0.21 -22.87
CA LYS A 101 -1.76 0.62 -21.75
C LYS A 101 -2.96 1.31 -21.07
N PRO A 102 -3.19 1.12 -19.76
CA PRO A 102 -4.39 1.65 -19.09
C PRO A 102 -4.35 3.16 -18.83
N PHE A 103 -3.18 3.79 -18.93
CA PHE A 103 -3.01 5.23 -18.71
C PHE A 103 -2.04 5.82 -19.74
N THR A 104 -2.33 7.04 -20.21
CA THR A 104 -1.43 7.76 -21.13
C THR A 104 -0.07 8.01 -20.49
N GLU A 105 -0.08 8.56 -19.26
CA GLU A 105 1.12 8.77 -18.45
C GLU A 105 1.22 7.67 -17.38
N MET A 106 2.33 6.92 -17.39
CA MET A 106 2.58 5.85 -16.44
C MET A 106 4.07 5.66 -16.26
N GLN A 107 4.49 5.59 -15.00
CA GLN A 107 5.84 5.22 -14.62
C GLN A 107 5.89 3.72 -14.32
N LEU A 108 6.71 3.01 -15.08
CA LEU A 108 6.99 1.59 -14.94
C LEU A 108 8.25 1.38 -14.11
N SER A 109 8.16 0.43 -13.18
CA SER A 109 9.30 -0.09 -12.42
C SER A 109 9.57 -1.53 -12.86
N PRO A 110 10.83 -1.90 -13.16
CA PRO A 110 11.15 -3.23 -13.62
C PRO A 110 10.95 -4.26 -12.50
N LEU A 111 10.58 -5.47 -12.91
CA LEU A 111 10.53 -6.62 -12.02
C LEU A 111 11.90 -7.28 -11.91
N CYS A 112 12.19 -7.76 -10.71
CA CYS A 112 13.32 -8.67 -10.47
C CYS A 112 12.90 -9.82 -9.54
N LEU A 113 13.67 -10.90 -9.58
CA LEU A 113 13.54 -12.01 -8.65
C LEU A 113 14.73 -12.03 -7.69
N ALA A 114 14.44 -12.25 -6.42
CA ALA A 114 15.43 -12.56 -5.40
C ALA A 114 15.10 -13.92 -4.77
N GLU A 115 16.13 -14.70 -4.46
CA GLU A 115 15.95 -15.98 -3.76
C GLU A 115 15.57 -15.75 -2.29
N ASN A 116 14.66 -16.58 -1.79
CA ASN A 116 14.32 -16.59 -0.37
C ASN A 116 15.29 -17.50 0.39
N LYS A 117 15.16 -17.51 1.72
CA LYS A 117 15.92 -18.42 2.60
C LYS A 117 15.72 -19.91 2.25
N LEU A 118 14.53 -20.29 1.77
CA LEU A 118 14.27 -21.65 1.30
C LEU A 118 14.76 -21.77 -0.15
N PRO A 119 15.76 -22.62 -0.44
CA PRO A 119 16.32 -22.75 -1.78
C PRO A 119 15.27 -23.11 -2.83
N GLY A 120 15.42 -22.56 -4.03
CA GLY A 120 14.48 -22.76 -5.14
C GLY A 120 13.17 -21.96 -5.02
N THR A 121 12.99 -21.19 -3.95
CA THR A 121 11.85 -20.26 -3.83
C THR A 121 12.31 -18.82 -4.02
N TYR A 122 11.46 -18.04 -4.68
CA TYR A 122 11.78 -16.67 -5.07
C TYR A 122 10.74 -15.69 -4.53
N ARG A 123 11.15 -14.45 -4.27
CA ARG A 123 10.27 -13.28 -4.12
C ARG A 123 10.37 -12.43 -5.38
N MET A 124 9.23 -11.93 -5.83
CA MET A 124 9.17 -10.93 -6.89
C MET A 124 9.24 -9.55 -6.25
N ILE A 125 10.11 -8.69 -6.79
CA ILE A 125 10.35 -7.35 -6.28
C ILE A 125 10.08 -6.36 -7.42
N HIS A 126 9.34 -5.30 -7.09
CA HIS A 126 9.24 -4.11 -7.94
C HIS A 126 10.38 -3.17 -7.59
N HIS A 127 11.20 -2.81 -8.57
CA HIS A 127 12.33 -1.92 -8.34
C HIS A 127 11.87 -0.45 -8.25
N LEU A 128 11.20 -0.07 -7.17
CA LEU A 128 10.60 1.26 -6.99
C LEU A 128 11.61 2.41 -6.86
N SER A 129 12.90 2.09 -6.72
CA SER A 129 14.01 3.05 -6.77
C SER A 129 14.61 3.20 -8.18
N PHE A 130 13.96 2.67 -9.22
CA PHE A 130 14.37 2.87 -10.62
C PHE A 130 13.43 3.85 -11.34
N PRO A 131 13.96 4.68 -12.26
CA PRO A 131 15.38 4.94 -12.48
C PRO A 131 15.94 5.82 -11.35
N GLU A 132 17.22 5.68 -11.06
CA GLU A 132 17.88 6.49 -10.02
C GLU A 132 17.74 7.99 -10.34
N GLY A 133 17.37 8.78 -9.32
CA GLY A 133 17.18 10.23 -9.41
C GLY A 133 15.82 10.68 -9.97
N SER A 134 14.99 9.76 -10.45
CA SER A 134 13.62 10.08 -10.90
C SER A 134 12.63 8.94 -10.65
N SER A 135 12.94 8.05 -9.71
CA SER A 135 12.08 6.93 -9.34
C SER A 135 10.85 7.38 -8.55
N ILE A 136 9.92 6.46 -8.31
CA ILE A 136 8.79 6.72 -7.42
C ILE A 136 9.29 7.12 -6.03
N ASN A 137 10.28 6.41 -5.50
CA ASN A 137 10.82 6.67 -4.16
C ASN A 137 11.57 8.01 -4.09
N ASP A 138 12.32 8.40 -5.12
CA ASP A 138 13.05 9.69 -5.15
C ASP A 138 12.12 10.89 -5.06
N ASN A 139 10.87 10.71 -5.50
CA ASN A 139 9.86 11.75 -5.60
C ASN A 139 8.85 11.73 -4.44
N ILE A 140 9.09 10.93 -3.38
CA ILE A 140 8.34 11.01 -2.13
C ILE A 140 9.15 11.86 -1.13
N PRO A 141 8.60 12.98 -0.62
CA PRO A 141 9.30 13.83 0.34
C PRO A 141 9.78 13.07 1.57
N HIS A 142 11.00 13.34 2.02
CA HIS A 142 11.64 12.59 3.11
C HIS A 142 10.87 12.69 4.44
N ASP A 143 10.19 13.81 4.70
CA ASP A 143 9.31 14.00 5.87
C ASP A 143 8.11 13.04 5.87
N LYS A 144 7.75 12.47 4.72
CA LYS A 144 6.70 11.45 4.57
C LYS A 144 7.23 10.03 4.58
N CYS A 145 8.54 9.85 4.45
CA CYS A 145 9.20 8.55 4.45
C CYS A 145 9.70 8.11 5.84
N SER A 146 9.61 8.98 6.85
CA SER A 146 10.04 8.62 8.20
C SER A 146 9.03 7.71 8.89
N VAL A 147 9.49 6.54 9.34
CA VAL A 147 8.72 5.64 10.20
C VAL A 147 9.36 5.61 11.57
N GLN A 148 8.58 5.84 12.62
CA GLN A 148 8.99 5.61 14.01
C GLN A 148 8.41 4.28 14.48
N TYR A 149 9.29 3.34 14.81
CA TYR A 149 8.89 2.06 15.38
C TYR A 149 8.82 2.16 16.90
N ALA A 150 7.79 1.54 17.48
CA ALA A 150 7.77 1.32 18.91
C ALA A 150 8.93 0.39 19.30
N SER A 151 9.60 0.73 20.40
CA SER A 151 10.72 -0.03 20.93
C SER A 151 10.26 -1.14 21.88
N ILE A 152 11.17 -2.08 22.20
CA ILE A 152 10.92 -3.06 23.27
C ILE A 152 10.75 -2.35 24.62
N GLN A 153 11.45 -1.23 24.82
CA GLN A 153 11.36 -0.43 26.03
C GLN A 153 9.95 0.15 26.21
N ASP A 154 9.34 0.67 25.13
CA ASP A 154 7.96 1.17 25.14
C ASP A 154 6.99 0.06 25.56
N ALA A 155 7.18 -1.15 25.05
CA ALA A 155 6.37 -2.31 25.42
C ALA A 155 6.55 -2.69 26.90
N ILE A 156 7.78 -2.66 27.43
CA ILE A 156 8.07 -2.91 28.86
C ILE A 156 7.37 -1.88 29.74
N GLU A 157 7.40 -0.61 29.36
CA GLU A 157 6.75 0.47 30.10
C GLU A 157 5.23 0.30 30.13
N LEU A 158 4.61 -0.05 29.00
CA LEU A 158 3.19 -0.37 28.94
C LEU A 158 2.82 -1.56 29.85
N ILE A 159 3.63 -2.62 29.87
CA ILE A 159 3.41 -3.79 30.74
C ILE A 159 3.50 -3.38 32.23
N LYS A 160 4.50 -2.56 32.60
CA LYS A 160 4.66 -2.04 33.96
C LYS A 160 3.44 -1.23 34.41
N ILE A 161 2.91 -0.36 33.53
CA ILE A 161 1.71 0.45 33.80
C ILE A 161 0.47 -0.42 34.03
N VAL A 162 0.29 -1.46 33.21
CA VAL A 162 -0.87 -2.37 33.30
C VAL A 162 -0.84 -3.18 34.61
N GLY A 163 0.35 -3.50 35.11
CA GLY A 163 0.59 -4.07 36.43
C GLY A 163 0.45 -5.59 36.51
N ARG A 164 0.57 -6.13 37.74
CA ARG A 164 0.59 -7.58 38.01
C ARG A 164 -0.79 -8.23 37.80
N LYS A 165 -0.78 -9.54 37.55
CA LYS A 165 -1.98 -10.40 37.37
C LYS A 165 -2.87 -9.99 36.18
N ARG A 166 -2.24 -9.59 35.07
CA ARG A 166 -2.91 -9.18 33.82
C ARG A 166 -2.59 -10.15 32.70
N PHE A 167 -3.50 -10.28 31.75
CA PHE A 167 -3.31 -11.12 30.57
C PHE A 167 -2.66 -10.30 29.44
N CYS A 168 -1.78 -10.95 28.67
CA CYS A 168 -1.17 -10.38 27.48
C CYS A 168 -1.53 -11.27 26.28
N ALA A 169 -1.87 -10.64 25.16
CA ALA A 169 -2.09 -11.31 23.89
C ALA A 169 -1.11 -10.77 22.85
N LYS A 170 -0.47 -11.68 22.12
CA LYS A 170 0.37 -11.34 20.97
C LYS A 170 -0.33 -11.82 19.71
N THR A 171 -0.52 -10.90 18.77
CA THR A 171 -1.06 -11.21 17.45
C THR A 171 -0.04 -10.79 16.41
N HIS A 172 0.16 -11.64 15.40
CA HIS A 172 0.97 -11.33 14.24
C HIS A 172 0.04 -11.21 13.02
N ILE A 173 0.21 -10.14 12.23
CA ILE A 173 -0.53 -9.94 11.00
C ILE A 173 0.29 -10.54 9.86
N SER A 174 -0.23 -11.58 9.24
CA SER A 174 0.31 -12.13 7.98
C SER A 174 -0.48 -11.60 6.80
N SER A 175 0.18 -11.50 5.64
CA SER A 175 -0.54 -11.35 4.37
C SER A 175 -1.30 -12.65 4.06
N ILE A 176 -2.49 -12.52 3.46
CA ILE A 176 -3.34 -13.64 3.00
C ILE A 176 -2.90 -14.07 1.60
#